data_AF-A0A167D369-F1
#
_entry.id   AF-A0A167D369-F1
#
_cell.length_a   1.000
_cell.length_b   1.000
_cell.length_c   1.000
_cell.angle_alpha   90.00
_cell.angle_beta   90.00
_cell.angle_gamma   90.00
#
_symmetry.space_group_name_H-M   'P 1'
#
loop_
_entity.id
_entity.type
_entity.pdbx_description
1 polymer ?
#
loop_
_entity_poly.entity_id
_entity_poly.type
_entity_poly.pdbx_seq_one_letter_code
_entity_poly.pdbx_strand_id
1 'polypeptide(L)'
;MSGTCPRHSGGQVGKFALINAVLDGVPSMRAVPGIYSPNEKKIATRMALVDYEAARQAGIALHGSLTALKRRVRDSGNESKADPFDGKSGNPLRFAAIVQLPWLNRTTEIMDPGFHCLGCQRARERPLHFRRRFTDVSFGKHLQMSGSIQADGEQSYRHLDDGKGETSDDS
;
A
#
# COMPACT_ATOMS: atom_id res chain seq x y z
N MET A 1 -12.78 -2.29 0.83
CA MET A 1 -11.64 -1.40 1.14
C MET A 1 -11.42 -0.47 -0.04
N SER A 2 -11.78 0.80 0.09
CA SER A 2 -11.47 1.84 -0.91
C SER A 2 -9.96 2.05 -0.92
N GLY A 3 -9.26 1.62 -1.97
CA GLY A 3 -7.82 1.81 -2.10
C GLY A 3 -7.50 3.30 -2.31
N THR A 4 -6.96 3.96 -1.29
CA THR A 4 -6.47 5.34 -1.41
C THR A 4 -5.12 5.35 -2.11
N CYS A 5 -5.04 6.06 -3.24
CA CYS A 5 -3.81 6.20 -4.01
C CYS A 5 -2.77 7.06 -3.26
N PRO A 6 -1.48 6.68 -3.27
CA PRO A 6 -0.41 7.46 -2.65
C PRO A 6 -0.11 8.76 -3.42
N ARG A 7 0.14 9.90 -2.73
CA ARG A 7 0.22 11.24 -3.35
C ARG A 7 1.45 12.08 -2.96
N HIS A 8 1.81 13.03 -3.83
CA HIS A 8 3.01 13.89 -3.83
C HIS A 8 3.33 14.66 -2.55
N SER A 9 4.56 14.53 -2.03
CA SER A 9 5.04 15.21 -0.81
C SER A 9 5.08 16.72 -0.94
N GLY A 10 5.55 17.29 -2.07
CA GLY A 10 5.53 18.74 -2.29
C GLY A 10 4.13 19.40 -2.24
N GLY A 11 3.05 18.64 -2.48
CA GLY A 11 1.67 19.13 -2.32
C GLY A 11 1.04 18.71 -0.99
N GLN A 12 1.40 17.55 -0.45
CA GLN A 12 0.89 17.06 0.84
C GLN A 12 1.51 17.76 2.05
N VAL A 13 2.78 18.16 1.98
CA VAL A 13 3.46 18.99 2.99
C VAL A 13 2.72 20.31 3.19
N GLY A 14 2.32 20.96 2.10
CA GLY A 14 1.48 22.15 2.14
C GLY A 14 0.06 21.89 2.65
N LYS A 15 -0.55 20.80 2.19
CA LYS A 15 -1.96 20.47 2.48
C LYS A 15 -2.22 19.99 3.91
N PHE A 16 -1.25 19.33 4.52
CA PHE A 16 -1.36 18.84 5.90
C PHE A 16 -0.46 19.60 6.87
N ALA A 17 0.17 20.69 6.39
CA ALA A 17 1.14 21.49 7.14
C ALA A 17 2.20 20.62 7.86
N LEU A 18 2.56 19.48 7.25
CA LEU A 18 3.50 18.54 7.83
C LEU A 18 4.90 19.11 7.66
N ILE A 19 5.62 19.28 8.77
CA ILE A 19 7.06 19.53 8.73
C ILE A 19 7.79 18.25 8.31
N ASN A 20 8.96 18.38 7.68
CA ASN A 20 9.75 17.23 7.22
C ASN A 20 10.00 16.20 8.34
N ALA A 21 10.20 16.66 9.57
CA ALA A 21 10.39 15.80 10.74
C ALA A 21 9.22 14.85 11.02
N VAL A 22 7.99 15.22 10.63
CA VAL A 22 6.80 14.37 10.82
C VAL A 22 6.67 13.35 9.67
N LEU A 23 7.20 13.65 8.49
CA LEU A 23 7.17 12.72 7.36
C LEU A 23 8.02 11.47 7.61
N ASP A 24 9.10 11.60 8.38
CA ASP A 24 9.97 10.47 8.73
C ASP A 24 9.24 9.40 9.56
N GLY A 25 8.19 9.79 10.30
CA GLY A 25 7.35 8.89 11.08
C GLY A 25 6.15 8.30 10.34
N VAL A 26 5.89 8.73 9.10
CA VAL A 26 4.69 8.32 8.34
C VAL A 26 5.09 7.34 7.23
N PRO A 27 4.38 6.19 7.08
CA PRO A 27 4.59 5.29 5.96
C PRO A 27 4.56 6.04 4.62
N SER A 28 5.66 5.99 3.89
CA SER A 28 5.83 6.68 2.61
C SER A 28 6.36 5.75 1.53
N MET A 29 5.92 6.00 0.30
CA MET A 29 6.44 5.43 -0.93
C MET A 29 7.32 6.46 -1.65
N ARG A 30 8.13 6.02 -2.60
CA ARG A 30 8.94 6.92 -3.43
C ARG A 30 8.62 6.68 -4.89
N ALA A 31 8.16 7.72 -5.58
CA ALA A 31 8.11 7.75 -7.03
C ALA A 31 9.52 8.05 -7.57
N VAL A 32 9.94 7.28 -8.56
CA VAL A 32 11.22 7.43 -9.25
C VAL A 32 11.03 8.44 -10.40
N PRO A 33 12.08 9.12 -10.88
CA PRO A 33 11.97 9.90 -12.10
C PRO A 33 11.55 9.02 -13.28
N GLY A 34 10.62 9.49 -14.11
CA GLY A 34 10.10 8.71 -15.23
C GLY A 34 8.86 9.31 -15.87
N ILE A 35 8.39 8.66 -16.94
CA ILE A 35 7.14 8.97 -17.63
C ILE A 35 6.06 8.04 -17.09
N TYR A 36 5.03 8.61 -16.47
CA TYR A 36 4.00 7.81 -15.81
C TYR A 36 2.69 7.79 -16.57
N SER A 37 2.33 8.82 -17.34
CA SER A 37 1.07 8.83 -18.07
C SER A 37 1.25 8.63 -19.58
N PRO A 38 0.20 8.15 -20.30
CA PRO A 38 0.17 8.14 -21.77
C PRO A 38 0.39 9.53 -22.39
N ASN A 39 0.07 10.59 -21.65
CA ASN A 39 0.31 11.99 -22.06
C ASN A 39 1.74 12.46 -21.74
N GLU A 40 2.68 11.53 -21.64
CA GLU A 40 4.09 11.74 -21.35
C GLU A 40 4.38 12.62 -20.13
N LYS A 41 3.53 12.58 -19.10
CA LYS A 41 3.77 13.38 -17.90
C LYS A 41 4.98 12.83 -17.16
N LYS A 42 6.03 13.66 -17.15
CA LYS A 42 7.33 13.38 -16.54
C LYS A 42 7.34 13.77 -15.08
N ILE A 43 7.80 12.86 -14.24
CA ILE A 43 8.28 13.16 -12.90
C ILE A 43 9.80 13.31 -13.05
N ALA A 44 10.31 14.53 -12.89
CA ALA A 44 11.74 14.82 -13.11
C ALA A 44 12.62 14.44 -11.90
N THR A 45 12.04 14.39 -10.71
CA THR A 45 12.76 14.19 -9.45
C THR A 45 12.11 13.10 -8.60
N ARG A 46 12.90 12.45 -7.74
CA ARG A 46 12.35 11.51 -6.76
C ARG A 46 11.38 12.26 -5.85
N MET A 47 10.25 11.65 -5.60
CA MET A 47 9.15 12.28 -4.87
C MET A 47 8.62 11.30 -3.83
N ALA A 48 8.46 11.76 -2.59
CA ALA A 48 7.82 10.96 -1.57
C ALA A 48 6.30 11.00 -1.78
N LEU A 49 5.67 9.85 -1.66
CA LEU A 49 4.23 9.70 -1.68
C LEU A 49 3.79 9.21 -0.31
N VAL A 50 2.98 9.97 0.41
CA VAL A 50 2.45 9.54 1.71
C VAL A 50 1.01 9.07 1.57
N ASP A 51 0.63 8.08 2.36
CA ASP A 51 -0.77 7.69 2.48
C ASP A 51 -1.60 8.87 2.99
N TYR A 52 -2.77 9.06 2.38
CA TYR A 52 -3.62 10.21 2.68
C TYR A 52 -4.13 10.20 4.12
N GLU A 53 -4.58 9.04 4.61
CA GLU A 53 -5.15 8.95 5.96
C GLU A 53 -4.04 9.08 7.00
N ALA A 54 -2.89 8.43 6.79
CA ALA A 54 -1.74 8.56 7.66
C ALA A 54 -1.24 10.02 7.74
N ALA A 55 -1.12 10.72 6.61
CA ALA A 55 -0.75 12.14 6.57
C ALA A 55 -1.78 13.03 7.27
N ARG A 56 -3.09 12.74 7.10
CA ARG A 56 -4.17 13.44 7.80
C ARG A 56 -4.09 13.25 9.31
N GLN A 57 -3.92 12.02 9.78
CA GLN A 57 -3.81 11.71 11.20
C GLN A 57 -2.56 12.35 11.82
N ALA A 58 -1.43 12.30 11.13
CA ALA A 58 -0.21 12.97 11.56
C ALA A 58 -0.40 14.50 11.67
N GLY A 59 -1.11 15.11 10.72
CA GLY A 59 -1.44 16.54 10.78
C GLY A 59 -2.38 16.88 11.93
N ILE A 60 -3.38 16.03 12.21
CA ILE A 60 -4.27 16.21 13.37
C ILE A 60 -3.49 16.08 14.68
N ALA A 61 -2.60 15.09 14.79
CA ALA A 61 -1.75 14.92 15.97
C ALA A 61 -0.83 16.14 16.18
N LEU A 62 -0.25 16.68 15.12
CA LEU A 62 0.63 17.86 15.19
C LEU A 62 -0.11 19.14 15.60
N HIS A 63 -1.34 19.34 15.11
CA HIS A 63 -2.11 20.57 15.34
C HIS A 63 -3.19 20.43 16.42
N GLY A 64 -3.30 19.26 17.05
CA GLY A 64 -4.29 18.92 18.08
C GLY A 64 -5.71 18.70 17.58
N SER A 65 -6.10 19.24 16.41
CA SER A 65 -7.43 19.02 15.83
C SER A 65 -7.44 19.25 14.32
N LEU A 66 -8.45 18.67 13.65
CA LEU A 66 -8.70 18.90 12.23
C LEU A 66 -9.01 20.38 11.92
N THR A 67 -9.68 21.07 12.84
CA THR A 67 -10.04 22.49 12.68
C THR A 67 -8.80 23.38 12.76
N ALA A 68 -7.89 23.11 13.70
CA ALA A 68 -6.62 23.80 13.80
C ALA A 68 -5.75 23.56 12.56
N LEU A 69 -5.67 22.31 12.10
CA LEU A 69 -4.97 21.96 10.86
C LEU A 69 -5.51 22.73 9.65
N LYS A 70 -6.82 22.71 9.41
CA LYS A 70 -7.45 23.43 8.29
C LYS A 70 -7.18 24.93 8.32
N ARG A 71 -7.21 25.53 9.51
CA ARG A 71 -6.88 26.94 9.72
C ARG A 71 -5.43 27.22 9.33
N ARG A 72 -4.50 26.39 9.80
CA ARG A 72 -3.08 26.54 9.46
C ARG A 72 -2.82 26.47 7.96
N VAL A 73 -3.48 25.56 7.25
CA VAL A 73 -3.37 25.40 5.80
C VAL A 73 -3.88 26.65 5.07
N ARG A 74 -5.01 27.22 5.53
CA ARG A 74 -5.56 28.49 5.06
C ARG A 74 -4.58 29.64 5.25
N ASP A 75 -4.07 29.80 6.47
CA ASP A 75 -3.16 30.88 6.84
C ASP A 75 -1.85 30.81 6.05
N SER A 76 -1.44 29.61 5.65
CA SER A 76 -0.23 29.39 4.84
C SER A 76 -0.42 29.76 3.36
N GLY A 77 -1.60 30.22 2.95
CA GLY A 77 -1.94 30.49 1.54
C GLY A 77 -1.93 29.22 0.67
N ASN A 78 -1.90 28.05 1.31
CA ASN A 78 -1.68 26.75 0.68
C ASN A 78 -3.00 25.97 0.55
N GLU A 79 -4.09 26.69 0.28
CA GLU A 79 -5.39 26.12 -0.07
C GLU A 79 -5.28 25.45 -1.46
N SER A 80 -4.64 24.29 -1.48
CA SER A 80 -4.69 23.39 -2.61
C SER A 80 -6.14 22.96 -2.77
N LYS A 81 -6.80 23.45 -3.83
CA LYS A 81 -8.16 23.05 -4.26
C LYS A 81 -8.30 21.56 -4.01
N ALA A 82 -9.19 21.20 -3.09
CA ALA A 82 -9.39 19.82 -2.71
C ALA A 82 -9.77 19.05 -3.96
N ASP A 83 -8.91 18.15 -4.45
CA ASP A 83 -9.37 17.19 -5.45
C ASP A 83 -9.47 15.76 -4.87
N PRO A 84 -10.71 15.33 -4.55
CA PRO A 84 -11.06 13.95 -4.41
C PRO A 84 -11.06 13.33 -5.80
N PHE A 85 -9.99 12.63 -6.19
CA PHE A 85 -9.95 11.88 -7.44
C PHE A 85 -10.41 12.74 -8.65
N ASP A 86 -9.52 13.59 -9.16
CA ASP A 86 -9.82 14.57 -10.21
C ASP A 86 -10.40 13.98 -11.52
N GLY A 87 -10.37 12.65 -11.68
CA GLY A 87 -10.85 11.93 -12.85
C GLY A 87 -10.05 12.21 -14.12
N LYS A 88 -9.05 13.09 -14.08
CA LYS A 88 -8.36 13.61 -15.25
C LYS A 88 -7.28 12.63 -15.70
N SER A 89 -7.27 12.27 -16.98
CA SER A 89 -6.24 11.41 -17.60
C SER A 89 -4.84 12.05 -17.64
N GLY A 90 -4.75 13.36 -17.34
CA GLY A 90 -3.50 14.12 -17.33
C GLY A 90 -2.71 14.10 -16.01
N ASN A 91 -3.22 13.46 -14.95
CA ASN A 91 -2.53 13.44 -13.66
C ASN A 91 -1.50 12.29 -13.61
N PRO A 92 -0.17 12.56 -13.62
CA PRO A 92 0.86 11.51 -13.58
C PRO A 92 0.76 10.62 -12.33
N LEU A 93 0.24 11.14 -11.22
CA LEU A 93 0.10 10.39 -9.98
C LEU A 93 -1.00 9.32 -10.06
N ARG A 94 -1.91 9.39 -11.04
CA ARG A 94 -2.86 8.30 -11.31
C ARG A 94 -2.17 7.04 -11.84
N PHE A 95 -1.04 7.23 -12.51
CA PHE A 95 -0.29 6.16 -13.13
C PHE A 95 1.00 5.84 -12.39
N ALA A 96 1.27 6.55 -11.27
CA ALA A 96 2.25 6.10 -10.30
C ALA A 96 1.74 4.79 -9.69
N ALA A 97 2.08 3.68 -10.35
CA ALA A 97 1.77 2.36 -9.87
C ALA A 97 2.61 2.07 -8.63
N ILE A 98 2.00 1.41 -7.64
CA ILE A 98 2.76 0.72 -6.60
C ILE A 98 3.44 -0.45 -7.30
N VAL A 99 4.69 -0.24 -7.74
CA VAL A 99 5.52 -1.33 -8.20
C VAL A 99 5.93 -2.09 -6.94
N GLN A 100 5.42 -3.31 -6.77
CA GLN A 100 5.98 -4.23 -5.79
C GLN A 100 7.41 -4.52 -6.24
N LEU A 101 8.38 -3.83 -5.64
CA LEU A 101 9.77 -4.18 -5.81
C LEU A 101 9.97 -5.57 -5.18
N PRO A 102 10.64 -6.49 -5.89
CA PRO A 102 11.12 -7.72 -5.29
C PRO A 102 11.82 -7.43 -3.96
N TRP A 103 11.68 -8.34 -3.00
CA TRP A 103 12.31 -8.18 -1.70
C TRP A 103 13.82 -8.40 -1.84
N LEU A 104 14.63 -7.40 -1.51
CA LEU A 104 16.08 -7.57 -1.46
C LEU A 104 16.43 -8.31 -0.17
N ASN A 105 16.87 -9.57 -0.29
CA ASN A 105 17.42 -10.30 0.85
C ASN A 105 18.80 -9.69 1.18
N ARG A 106 18.90 -8.98 2.31
CA ARG A 106 20.14 -8.29 2.70
C ARG A 106 21.29 -9.23 3.04
N THR A 107 21.00 -10.48 3.39
CA THR A 107 22.03 -11.47 3.75
C THR A 107 22.66 -12.06 2.49
N THR A 108 21.86 -12.32 1.47
CA THR A 108 22.34 -12.93 0.21
C THR A 108 22.60 -11.92 -0.88
N GLU A 109 22.16 -10.67 -0.70
CA GLU A 109 22.13 -9.59 -1.71
C GLU A 109 21.35 -9.96 -2.98
N ILE A 110 20.57 -11.04 -2.95
CA ILE A 110 19.75 -11.49 -4.06
C ILE A 110 18.36 -10.89 -3.95
N MET A 111 17.88 -10.44 -5.11
CA MET A 111 16.54 -9.92 -5.28
C MET A 111 15.56 -11.10 -5.35
N ASP A 112 14.79 -11.33 -4.28
CA ASP A 112 13.75 -12.38 -4.24
C ASP A 112 12.46 -11.82 -4.85
N PRO A 113 12.07 -12.28 -6.05
CA PRO A 113 10.82 -11.84 -6.65
C PRO A 113 9.63 -12.29 -5.78
N GLY A 114 9.74 -13.38 -5.02
CA GLY A 114 8.64 -14.04 -4.36
C GLY A 114 7.71 -14.75 -5.36
N PHE A 115 6.86 -15.63 -4.85
CA PHE A 115 6.01 -16.51 -5.63
C PHE A 115 4.56 -16.51 -5.14
N HIS A 116 3.64 -16.98 -5.97
CA HIS A 116 2.22 -17.11 -5.63
C HIS A 116 1.92 -18.49 -5.04
N CYS A 117 0.97 -18.55 -4.12
CA CYS A 117 0.47 -19.83 -3.61
C CYS A 117 -0.53 -20.45 -4.59
N LEU A 118 -0.25 -21.67 -5.06
CA LEU A 118 -1.18 -22.40 -5.95
C LEU A 118 -2.51 -22.72 -5.24
N GLY A 119 -2.48 -23.05 -3.94
CA GLY A 119 -3.68 -23.28 -3.13
C GLY A 119 -4.58 -22.05 -2.97
N CYS A 120 -4.05 -20.85 -3.20
CA CYS A 120 -4.78 -19.58 -3.14
C CYS A 120 -5.27 -19.09 -4.51
N GLN A 121 -5.06 -19.82 -5.60
CA GLN A 121 -5.30 -19.33 -6.97
C GLN A 121 -6.73 -18.82 -7.20
N ARG A 122 -7.72 -19.39 -6.48
CA ARG A 122 -9.14 -19.03 -6.58
C ARG A 122 -9.63 -18.09 -5.47
N ALA A 123 -8.82 -17.84 -4.44
CA ALA A 123 -9.22 -17.05 -3.30
C ALA A 123 -9.18 -15.55 -3.61
N ARG A 124 -10.31 -14.86 -3.42
CA ARG A 124 -10.48 -13.42 -3.68
C ARG A 124 -10.43 -12.57 -2.41
N GLU A 125 -10.47 -13.21 -1.26
CA GLU A 125 -10.56 -12.54 0.03
C GLU A 125 -9.22 -12.57 0.76
N ARG A 126 -8.99 -11.56 1.61
CA ARG A 126 -7.83 -11.54 2.50
C ARG A 126 -8.13 -12.45 3.71
N PRO A 127 -7.16 -13.22 4.22
CA PRO A 127 -5.72 -13.13 3.95
C PRO A 127 -5.20 -13.93 2.74
N LEU A 128 -6.05 -14.72 2.07
CA LEU A 128 -5.69 -15.73 1.04
C LEU A 128 -5.74 -15.21 -0.41
N HIS A 129 -5.74 -13.91 -0.63
CA HIS A 129 -5.94 -13.34 -1.97
C HIS A 129 -4.90 -13.85 -3.00
N PHE A 130 -5.34 -14.37 -4.15
CA PHE A 130 -4.49 -15.04 -5.15
C PHE A 130 -3.29 -14.22 -5.65
N ARG A 131 -3.43 -12.89 -5.74
CA ARG A 131 -2.34 -11.97 -6.13
C ARG A 131 -1.28 -11.74 -5.04
N ARG A 132 -1.42 -12.33 -3.85
CA ARG A 132 -0.42 -12.21 -2.79
C ARG A 132 0.85 -12.96 -3.21
N ARG A 133 2.00 -12.34 -3.00
CA ARG A 133 3.32 -12.95 -3.20
C ARG A 133 3.91 -13.29 -1.85
N PHE A 134 4.65 -14.39 -1.81
CA PHE A 134 5.34 -14.89 -0.63
C PHE A 134 6.83 -15.04 -0.93
N THR A 135 7.65 -14.65 0.03
CA THR A 135 9.03 -15.14 0.19
C THR A 135 9.00 -16.51 0.85
N ASP A 136 10.10 -17.27 0.80
CA ASP A 136 10.20 -18.57 1.49
C ASP A 136 9.77 -18.49 2.97
N VAL A 137 10.24 -17.46 3.68
CA VAL A 137 9.93 -17.23 5.10
C VAL A 137 8.45 -16.94 5.32
N SER A 138 7.86 -16.05 4.51
CA SER A 138 6.44 -15.69 4.66
C SER A 138 5.49 -16.79 4.17
N PHE A 139 5.96 -17.64 3.26
CA PHE A 139 5.21 -18.80 2.79
C PHE A 139 5.11 -19.88 3.86
N GLY A 140 6.17 -20.12 4.64
CA GLY A 140 6.11 -21.03 5.78
C GLY A 140 5.01 -20.64 6.78
N LYS A 141 4.93 -19.35 7.14
CA LYS A 141 3.84 -18.84 8.00
C LYS A 141 2.47 -18.96 7.34
N HIS A 142 2.39 -18.77 6.02
CA HIS A 142 1.15 -18.95 5.26
C HIS A 142 0.63 -20.38 5.34
N LEU A 143 1.49 -21.38 5.15
CA LEU A 143 1.14 -22.80 5.27
C LEU A 143 0.68 -23.16 6.69
N GLN A 144 1.27 -22.58 7.73
CA GLN A 144 0.81 -22.79 9.11
C GLN A 144 -0.62 -22.29 9.35
N MET A 145 -1.02 -21.19 8.70
CA MET A 145 -2.36 -20.61 8.85
C MET A 145 -3.40 -21.23 7.92
N SER A 146 -2.97 -21.70 6.75
CA SER A 146 -3.86 -22.08 5.66
C SER A 146 -3.89 -23.58 5.42
N GLY A 147 -3.08 -24.36 6.13
CA GLY A 147 -2.92 -25.79 5.90
C GLY A 147 -2.09 -26.12 4.66
N SER A 148 -1.85 -27.41 4.48
CA SER A 148 -1.06 -27.93 3.36
C SER A 148 -1.81 -27.79 2.03
N ILE A 149 -1.06 -27.65 0.92
CA ILE A 149 -1.63 -27.57 -0.43
C ILE A 149 -1.69 -28.97 -1.02
N GLN A 150 -2.87 -29.37 -1.50
CA GLN A 150 -3.07 -30.65 -2.20
C GLN A 150 -3.62 -30.44 -3.60
N ALA A 151 -3.33 -31.41 -4.47
CA ALA A 151 -3.91 -31.47 -5.81
C ALA A 151 -5.38 -31.91 -5.74
N ASP A 152 -6.26 -31.11 -6.33
CA ASP A 152 -7.70 -31.31 -6.44
C ASP A 152 -8.03 -31.61 -7.92
N GLY A 153 -7.47 -32.70 -8.45
CA GLY A 153 -7.54 -33.09 -9.86
C GLY A 153 -6.31 -32.70 -10.69
N GLU A 154 -6.37 -32.93 -12.01
CA GLU A 154 -5.18 -32.90 -12.89
C GLU A 154 -4.44 -31.55 -12.95
N GLN A 155 -5.07 -30.42 -12.60
CA GLN A 155 -4.44 -29.08 -12.67
C GLN A 155 -4.98 -28.08 -11.64
N SER A 156 -5.48 -28.55 -10.51
CA SER A 156 -6.06 -27.68 -9.47
C SER A 156 -5.39 -27.95 -8.14
N TYR A 157 -5.14 -26.88 -7.38
CA TYR A 157 -4.54 -26.95 -6.05
C TYR A 157 -5.42 -26.21 -5.08
N ARG A 158 -5.62 -26.76 -3.89
CA ARG A 158 -6.36 -26.10 -2.81
C ARG A 158 -5.66 -26.35 -1.48
N HIS A 159 -5.88 -25.43 -0.56
CA HIS A 159 -5.59 -25.66 0.84
C HIS A 159 -6.55 -26.70 1.41
N LEU A 160 -6.02 -27.67 2.15
CA LEU A 160 -6.85 -28.48 3.03
C LEU A 160 -7.21 -27.65 4.26
N ASP A 161 -8.50 -27.59 4.55
CA ASP A 161 -8.96 -27.11 5.83
C ASP A 161 -8.61 -28.19 6.86
N ASP A 162 -7.56 -27.98 7.66
CA ASP A 162 -7.08 -28.96 8.63
C ASP A 162 -8.07 -29.16 9.81
N GLY A 163 -9.31 -28.65 9.70
CA GLY A 163 -10.40 -28.90 10.66
C GLY A 163 -10.14 -28.32 12.05
N LYS A 164 -9.13 -27.46 12.23
CA LYS A 164 -8.86 -26.78 13.50
C LYS A 164 -9.77 -25.56 13.65
N GLY A 165 -11.07 -25.79 13.88
CA GLY A 165 -12.01 -24.68 13.92
C GLY A 165 -13.43 -24.96 14.40
N GLU A 166 -13.68 -26.03 15.16
CA GLU A 166 -14.91 -26.13 15.96
C GLU A 166 -14.55 -26.47 17.41
N THR A 167 -14.07 -25.47 18.15
CA THR A 167 -14.27 -25.47 19.60
C THR A 167 -15.65 -24.87 19.84
N SER A 168 -16.65 -25.74 19.91
CA SER A 168 -17.95 -25.41 20.49
C SER A 168 -17.74 -25.15 21.98
N ASP A 169 -17.53 -23.89 22.35
CA ASP A 169 -17.68 -23.45 23.73
C ASP A 169 -19.19 -23.39 24.03
N ASP A 170 -19.69 -24.50 24.56
CA ASP A 170 -21.04 -24.62 25.15
C ASP A 170 -20.88 -24.47 26.66
N SER A 171 -21.18 -23.28 27.19
CA SER A 171 -21.38 -22.99 28.63
C SER A 171 -22.13 -21.67 28.82
#